data_AF-V7CL70-F1
#
_entry.id   AF-V7CL70-F1
#
_cell.length_a   1.000
_cell.length_b   1.000
_cell.length_c   1.000
_cell.angle_alpha   90.00
_cell.angle_beta   90.00
_cell.angle_gamma   90.00
#
_symmetry.space_group_name_H-M   'P 1'
#
loop_
_entity.id
_entity.type
_entity.pdbx_description
1 polymer ?
#
loop_
_entity_poly.entity_id
_entity_poly.type
_entity_poly.pdbx_seq_one_letter_code
_entity_poly.pdbx_strand_id
1 'polypeptide(L)'
;MHSLTCTPLSSHHTTLNPLLGADATSRPFSHSLPFKRRTCFTTRAVLSSTREDVLKHFNERRALKIITGLQNFNKDNVASVVTAADKGGATHVDIACDPELVKLAIGLTSCPVCVSSVDPATFPAAVEAGALMVEIGNYDSFYEKGIIFTPEKILGLTKETRRILPSVVLSVTVPHTLSLPDQVTNSILTIRVHNHADNISTFLCIIKALNP
;
A
#
# COMPACT_ATOMS: atom_id res chain seq x y z
N MET A 1 -34.60 16.06 -62.47
CA MET A 1 -34.02 15.18 -63.50
C MET A 1 -33.45 13.95 -62.78
N HIS A 2 -34.05 12.79 -63.07
CA HIS A 2 -33.71 11.38 -62.68
C HIS A 2 -33.43 11.12 -61.18
N SER A 3 -34.28 10.54 -60.31
CA SER A 3 -35.33 9.50 -60.33
C SER A 3 -34.86 8.02 -60.36
N LEU A 4 -35.34 7.25 -59.36
CA LEU A 4 -35.71 5.81 -59.32
C LEU A 4 -34.61 4.76 -59.00
N THR A 5 -34.59 4.14 -57.80
CA THR A 5 -35.27 2.90 -57.30
C THR A 5 -34.65 1.57 -57.77
N CYS A 6 -34.38 0.62 -56.85
CA CYS A 6 -35.04 -0.72 -56.76
C CYS A 6 -34.31 -1.70 -55.82
N THR A 7 -35.05 -2.34 -54.89
CA THR A 7 -34.85 -3.73 -54.42
C THR A 7 -35.46 -4.71 -55.44
N PRO A 8 -35.21 -6.05 -55.44
CA PRO A 8 -35.94 -7.00 -54.55
C PRO A 8 -35.29 -8.40 -54.24
N LEU A 9 -35.99 -9.15 -53.35
CA LEU A 9 -36.21 -10.62 -53.24
C LEU A 9 -35.01 -11.60 -53.04
N SER A 10 -34.92 -12.38 -51.95
CA SER A 10 -35.74 -13.55 -51.47
C SER A 10 -35.36 -14.90 -52.08
N SER A 11 -35.11 -15.91 -51.24
CA SER A 11 -35.80 -17.22 -51.33
C SER A 11 -35.63 -18.07 -50.07
N HIS A 12 -36.75 -18.69 -49.71
CA HIS A 12 -37.03 -19.57 -48.58
C HIS A 12 -36.61 -21.03 -48.86
N HIS A 13 -36.67 -21.89 -47.82
CA HIS A 13 -37.32 -23.23 -47.75
C HIS A 13 -36.67 -24.05 -46.58
N THR A 14 -37.24 -24.12 -45.37
CA THR A 14 -38.23 -25.10 -44.84
C THR A 14 -38.05 -26.56 -45.24
N THR A 15 -37.93 -27.46 -44.23
CA THR A 15 -38.57 -28.78 -44.02
C THR A 15 -37.69 -29.61 -43.06
N LEU A 16 -38.09 -30.50 -42.15
CA LEU A 16 -39.31 -30.93 -41.43
C LEU A 16 -38.80 -31.99 -40.40
N ASN A 17 -39.44 -32.10 -39.22
CA ASN A 17 -39.27 -33.18 -38.20
C ASN A 17 -39.75 -34.58 -38.75
N PRO A 18 -40.01 -35.70 -38.00
CA PRO A 18 -40.02 -36.01 -36.54
C PRO A 18 -39.66 -37.50 -36.14
N LEU A 19 -40.03 -37.89 -34.90
CA LEU A 19 -40.31 -39.27 -34.35
C LEU A 19 -39.13 -39.96 -33.61
N LEU A 20 -39.24 -40.61 -32.44
CA LEU A 20 -40.37 -41.02 -31.57
C LEU A 20 -39.86 -41.48 -30.18
N GLY A 21 -40.65 -41.21 -29.11
CA GLY A 21 -40.92 -42.11 -27.95
C GLY A 21 -39.83 -42.28 -26.87
N ALA A 22 -40.12 -42.53 -25.59
CA ALA A 22 -41.36 -42.60 -24.81
C ALA A 22 -40.99 -42.65 -23.30
N ASP A 23 -41.91 -42.17 -22.47
CA ASP A 23 -42.27 -42.59 -21.11
C ASP A 23 -41.29 -42.74 -19.92
N ALA A 24 -41.69 -41.99 -18.87
CA ALA A 24 -41.99 -42.44 -17.50
C ALA A 24 -40.88 -42.59 -16.43
N THR A 25 -41.14 -41.85 -15.33
CA THR A 25 -40.96 -42.22 -13.90
C THR A 25 -39.57 -42.23 -13.26
N SER A 26 -39.36 -41.29 -12.32
CA SER A 26 -39.15 -41.53 -10.87
C SER A 26 -37.95 -40.83 -10.19
N ARG A 27 -38.30 -40.12 -9.09
CA ARG A 27 -37.55 -39.78 -7.85
C ARG A 27 -36.45 -38.70 -7.86
N PRO A 28 -36.38 -37.87 -6.80
CA PRO A 28 -35.34 -36.87 -6.62
C PRO A 28 -34.10 -37.51 -5.97
N PHE A 29 -32.92 -37.30 -6.55
CA PHE A 29 -31.66 -37.60 -5.88
C PHE A 29 -31.00 -36.29 -5.43
N SER A 30 -30.97 -36.13 -4.12
CA SER A 30 -30.24 -35.11 -3.39
C SER A 30 -28.74 -35.26 -3.66
N HIS A 31 -28.17 -34.37 -4.46
CA HIS A 31 -26.72 -34.19 -4.53
C HIS A 31 -26.35 -32.87 -3.87
N SER A 32 -26.06 -32.97 -2.57
CA SER A 32 -25.32 -31.95 -1.82
C SER A 32 -23.93 -31.79 -2.43
N LEU A 33 -23.74 -30.70 -3.17
CA LEU A 33 -22.40 -30.21 -3.50
C LEU A 33 -21.70 -29.81 -2.19
N PRO A 34 -20.47 -30.29 -1.91
CA PRO A 34 -19.76 -29.84 -0.73
C PRO A 34 -19.35 -28.39 -0.97
N PHE A 35 -20.01 -27.48 -0.26
CA PHE A 35 -19.54 -26.10 -0.09
C PHE A 35 -18.17 -26.19 0.58
N LYS A 36 -17.12 -26.15 -0.24
CA LYS A 36 -15.73 -26.15 0.21
C LYS A 36 -15.51 -24.84 0.96
N ARG A 37 -15.69 -24.89 2.28
CA ARG A 37 -15.30 -23.83 3.21
C ARG A 37 -13.84 -23.47 2.90
N ARG A 38 -13.62 -22.32 2.28
CA ARG A 38 -12.29 -21.70 2.24
C ARG A 38 -11.90 -21.40 3.67
N THR A 39 -10.98 -22.19 4.20
CA THR A 39 -10.40 -22.00 5.52
C THR A 39 -9.60 -20.70 5.56
N CYS A 40 -10.11 -19.71 6.30
CA CYS A 40 -9.46 -18.44 6.59
C CYS A 40 -8.34 -18.66 7.64
N PHE A 41 -7.21 -19.24 7.23
CA PHE A 41 -6.07 -19.50 8.12
C PHE A 41 -4.74 -18.91 7.63
N THR A 42 -4.75 -18.01 6.65
CA THR A 42 -3.52 -17.57 5.97
C THR A 42 -3.18 -16.08 6.13
N THR A 43 -4.15 -15.20 6.40
CA THR A 43 -3.90 -13.75 6.38
C THR A 43 -3.00 -13.29 7.52
N ARG A 44 -3.23 -13.74 8.76
CA ARG A 44 -2.48 -13.28 9.93
C ARG A 44 -1.03 -13.81 9.96
N ALA A 45 -0.81 -15.04 9.53
CA ALA A 45 0.52 -15.65 9.49
C ALA A 45 1.38 -15.04 8.37
N VAL A 46 0.81 -14.82 7.18
CA VAL A 46 1.49 -14.13 6.07
C VAL A 46 1.82 -12.68 6.46
N LEU A 47 0.87 -11.94 7.05
CA LEU A 47 1.11 -10.58 7.55
C LEU A 47 2.16 -10.53 8.67
N SER A 48 2.25 -11.57 9.52
CA SER A 48 3.34 -11.70 10.49
C SER A 48 4.66 -11.80 9.76
N SER A 49 4.83 -12.80 8.87
CA SER A 49 6.11 -12.99 8.15
C SER A 49 6.56 -11.73 7.40
N THR A 50 5.63 -11.03 6.76
CA THR A 50 5.92 -9.77 6.07
C THR A 50 6.32 -8.65 7.03
N ARG A 51 5.72 -8.58 8.22
CA ARG A 51 6.10 -7.64 9.27
C ARG A 51 7.50 -7.93 9.81
N GLU A 52 7.84 -9.20 10.03
CA GLU A 52 9.18 -9.58 10.48
C GLU A 52 10.24 -9.23 9.44
N ASP A 53 9.97 -9.45 8.15
CA ASP A 53 10.88 -9.11 7.05
C ASP A 53 11.15 -7.60 6.94
N VAL A 54 10.09 -6.78 7.06
CA VAL A 54 10.21 -5.31 7.12
C VAL A 54 11.09 -4.91 8.32
N LEU A 55 10.83 -5.48 9.50
CA LEU A 55 11.53 -5.07 10.73
C LEU A 55 12.94 -5.65 10.87
N LYS A 56 13.30 -6.69 10.10
CA LYS A 56 14.58 -7.40 10.20
C LYS A 56 15.78 -6.46 10.19
N HIS A 57 15.88 -5.64 9.15
CA HIS A 57 17.01 -4.72 8.95
C HIS A 57 17.09 -3.64 10.05
N PHE A 58 15.94 -3.21 10.57
CA PHE A 58 15.86 -2.26 11.66
C PHE A 58 16.34 -2.87 12.98
N ASN A 59 15.91 -4.10 13.28
CA ASN A 59 16.35 -4.84 14.46
C ASN A 59 17.85 -5.12 14.44
N GLU A 60 18.40 -5.40 13.26
CA GLU A 60 19.84 -5.64 13.04
C GLU A 60 20.65 -4.34 12.92
N ARG A 61 20.01 -3.16 13.05
CA ARG A 61 20.65 -1.83 12.95
C ARG A 61 21.41 -1.60 11.63
N ARG A 62 20.96 -2.24 10.56
CA ARG A 62 21.54 -2.14 9.21
C ARG A 62 20.55 -1.62 8.18
N ALA A 63 19.46 -1.02 8.62
CA ALA A 63 18.47 -0.48 7.72
C ALA A 63 18.96 0.80 7.04
N LEU A 64 18.77 0.86 5.73
CA LEU A 64 19.00 2.04 4.90
C LEU A 64 17.69 2.33 4.16
N LYS A 65 16.93 3.32 4.64
CA LYS A 65 15.70 3.76 4.01
C LYS A 65 15.99 4.95 3.10
N ILE A 66 15.68 4.83 1.82
CA ILE A 66 15.82 5.93 0.85
C ILE A 66 14.46 6.61 0.65
N ILE A 67 14.41 7.92 0.89
CA ILE A 67 13.18 8.72 0.85
C ILE A 67 13.14 9.52 -0.46
N THR A 68 12.10 9.34 -1.27
CA THR A 68 11.90 10.06 -2.54
C THR A 68 11.27 11.44 -2.35
N GLY A 69 10.70 11.69 -1.17
CA GLY A 69 10.03 12.94 -0.79
C GLY A 69 8.53 12.75 -0.58
N LEU A 70 8.02 13.30 0.52
CA LEU A 70 6.62 13.14 0.92
C LEU A 70 5.63 13.77 -0.08
N GLN A 71 6.03 14.87 -0.70
CA GLN A 71 5.23 15.62 -1.66
C GLN A 71 5.63 15.31 -3.12
N ASN A 72 6.44 14.28 -3.32
CA ASN A 72 6.93 13.91 -4.64
C ASN A 72 5.97 12.91 -5.31
N PHE A 73 5.09 13.43 -6.16
CA PHE A 73 4.17 12.62 -6.98
C PHE A 73 4.64 12.49 -8.43
N ASN A 74 5.87 12.90 -8.76
CA ASN A 74 6.43 12.76 -10.09
C ASN A 74 6.88 11.31 -10.30
N LYS A 75 6.11 10.54 -11.09
CA LYS A 75 6.36 9.12 -11.36
C LYS A 75 7.76 8.84 -11.91
N ASP A 76 8.27 9.66 -12.82
CA ASP A 76 9.58 9.46 -13.44
C ASP A 76 10.70 9.67 -12.43
N ASN A 77 10.58 10.71 -11.60
CA ASN A 77 11.54 10.97 -10.53
C ASN A 77 11.53 9.85 -9.48
N VAL A 78 10.33 9.45 -9.02
CA VAL A 78 10.18 8.33 -8.07
C VAL A 78 10.78 7.05 -8.64
N ALA A 79 10.47 6.71 -9.91
CA ALA A 79 11.04 5.54 -10.57
C ALA A 79 12.57 5.57 -10.63
N SER A 80 13.15 6.74 -10.97
CA SER A 80 14.60 6.93 -11.01
C SER A 80 15.24 6.72 -9.63
N VAL A 81 14.68 7.33 -8.58
CA VAL A 81 15.23 7.22 -7.22
C VAL A 81 15.05 5.81 -6.65
N VAL A 82 13.89 5.17 -6.86
CA VAL A 82 13.64 3.78 -6.43
C VAL A 82 14.60 2.81 -7.11
N THR A 83 14.82 2.96 -8.42
CA THR A 83 15.79 2.13 -9.17
C THR A 83 17.21 2.32 -8.66
N ALA A 84 17.60 3.56 -8.34
CA ALA A 84 18.92 3.84 -7.78
C ALA A 84 19.06 3.29 -6.36
N ALA A 85 18.02 3.39 -5.54
CA ALA A 85 17.99 2.87 -4.17
C ALA A 85 18.17 1.34 -4.16
N ASP A 86 17.44 0.62 -5.00
CA ASP A 86 17.56 -0.85 -5.13
C ASP A 86 19.00 -1.26 -5.50
N LYS A 87 19.56 -0.63 -6.54
CA LYS A 87 20.95 -0.88 -6.97
C LYS A 87 21.99 -0.45 -5.93
N GLY A 88 21.67 0.55 -5.13
CA GLY A 88 22.52 1.09 -4.07
C GLY A 88 22.51 0.28 -2.78
N GLY A 89 21.75 -0.82 -2.70
CA GLY A 89 21.64 -1.65 -1.51
C GLY A 89 20.78 -1.02 -0.40
N ALA A 90 19.81 -0.19 -0.77
CA ALA A 90 18.76 0.23 0.15
C ALA A 90 18.06 -1.01 0.71
N THR A 91 17.58 -0.90 1.95
CA THR A 91 16.77 -1.95 2.55
C THR A 91 15.29 -1.61 2.53
N HIS A 92 14.96 -0.33 2.34
CA HIS A 92 13.60 0.20 2.25
C HIS A 92 13.58 1.39 1.30
N VAL A 93 12.46 1.57 0.60
CA VAL A 93 12.16 2.81 -0.11
C VAL A 93 10.96 3.47 0.54
N ASP A 94 10.95 4.80 0.57
CA ASP A 94 9.89 5.60 1.15
C ASP A 94 9.39 6.65 0.15
N ILE A 95 8.10 6.58 -0.14
CA ILE A 95 7.45 7.36 -1.20
C ILE A 95 6.23 8.10 -0.66
N ALA A 96 5.77 9.09 -1.41
CA ALA A 96 4.49 9.74 -1.12
C ALA A 96 3.36 8.71 -1.07
N CYS A 97 2.41 8.88 -0.15
CA CYS A 97 1.28 7.96 0.00
C CYS A 97 0.29 8.08 -1.16
N ASP A 98 0.57 7.34 -2.24
CA ASP A 98 -0.24 7.23 -3.43
C ASP A 98 -0.25 5.78 -3.95
N PRO A 99 -1.42 5.15 -4.16
CA PRO A 99 -1.52 3.77 -4.64
C PRO A 99 -0.81 3.51 -5.98
N GLU A 100 -0.79 4.48 -6.89
CA GLU A 100 -0.17 4.31 -8.20
C GLU A 100 1.36 4.37 -8.11
N LEU A 101 1.91 5.21 -7.22
CA LEU A 101 3.34 5.20 -6.90
C LEU A 101 3.76 3.91 -6.21
N VAL A 102 2.92 3.34 -5.34
CA VAL A 102 3.20 2.04 -4.70
C VAL A 102 3.33 0.94 -5.75
N LYS A 103 2.35 0.82 -6.66
CA LYS A 103 2.38 -0.17 -7.74
C LYS A 103 3.61 0.01 -8.63
N LEU A 104 3.95 1.26 -8.96
CA LEU A 104 5.16 1.59 -9.71
C LEU A 104 6.41 1.11 -8.98
N ALA A 105 6.57 1.45 -7.70
CA ALA A 105 7.76 1.10 -6.92
C ALA A 105 7.92 -0.42 -6.78
N ILE A 106 6.85 -1.16 -6.50
CA ILE A 106 6.87 -2.63 -6.40
C ILE A 106 7.28 -3.28 -7.73
N GLY A 107 6.97 -2.64 -8.86
CA GLY A 107 7.44 -3.10 -10.18
C GLY A 107 8.92 -2.87 -10.46
N LEU A 108 9.60 -2.05 -9.63
CA LEU A 108 10.98 -1.60 -9.86
C LEU A 108 11.99 -2.08 -8.81
N THR A 109 11.53 -2.49 -7.61
CA THR A 109 12.42 -2.91 -6.52
C THR A 109 11.86 -4.11 -5.76
N SER A 110 12.76 -4.89 -5.16
CA SER A 110 12.43 -5.92 -4.17
C SER A 110 12.40 -5.39 -2.73
N CYS A 111 12.83 -4.14 -2.51
CA CYS A 111 12.82 -3.51 -1.21
C CYS A 111 11.37 -3.30 -0.73
N PRO A 112 11.08 -3.54 0.56
CA PRO A 112 9.82 -3.13 1.16
C PRO A 112 9.52 -1.63 0.93
N VAL A 113 8.32 -1.37 0.44
CA VAL A 113 7.82 0.00 0.19
C VAL A 113 7.17 0.54 1.46
N CYS A 114 7.73 1.62 1.97
CA CYS A 114 7.14 2.52 2.95
C CYS A 114 6.40 3.64 2.22
N VAL A 115 5.23 4.01 2.72
CA VAL A 115 4.53 5.22 2.28
C VAL A 115 4.44 6.22 3.42
N SER A 116 4.67 7.48 3.10
CA SER A 116 4.59 8.55 4.08
C SER A 116 3.41 9.48 3.81
N SER A 117 2.70 9.89 4.86
CA SER A 117 1.60 10.86 4.82
C SER A 117 1.44 11.56 6.18
N VAL A 118 0.75 12.69 6.20
CA VAL A 118 0.25 13.31 7.45
C VAL A 118 -1.26 13.15 7.62
N ASP A 119 -1.92 12.44 6.70
CA ASP A 119 -3.34 12.12 6.72
C ASP A 119 -3.55 10.60 6.85
N PRO A 120 -3.97 10.10 8.03
CA PRO A 120 -4.20 8.68 8.27
C PRO A 120 -5.17 8.01 7.29
N ALA A 121 -6.13 8.76 6.74
CA ALA A 121 -7.16 8.23 5.83
C ALA A 121 -6.58 7.82 4.47
N THR A 122 -5.39 8.29 4.11
CA THR A 122 -4.73 7.96 2.83
C THR A 122 -4.06 6.59 2.83
N PHE A 123 -3.64 6.08 3.99
CA PHE A 123 -2.85 4.86 4.07
C PHE A 123 -3.55 3.57 3.62
N PRO A 124 -4.85 3.32 3.89
CA PRO A 124 -5.50 2.06 3.52
C PRO A 124 -5.34 1.70 2.04
N ALA A 125 -5.57 2.66 1.15
CA ALA A 125 -5.47 2.44 -0.29
C ALA A 125 -4.03 2.13 -0.73
N ALA A 126 -3.04 2.78 -0.10
CA ALA A 126 -1.64 2.52 -0.38
C ALA A 126 -1.17 1.14 0.14
N VAL A 127 -1.67 0.72 1.31
CA VAL A 127 -1.42 -0.63 1.85
C VAL A 127 -2.08 -1.70 0.98
N GLU A 128 -3.31 -1.47 0.52
CA GLU A 128 -3.99 -2.35 -0.42
C GLU A 128 -3.23 -2.47 -1.75
N ALA A 129 -2.58 -1.39 -2.20
CA ALA A 129 -1.70 -1.40 -3.36
C ALA A 129 -0.36 -2.13 -3.14
N GLY A 130 -0.03 -2.50 -1.89
CA GLY A 130 1.13 -3.32 -1.55
C GLY A 130 2.18 -2.66 -0.66
N ALA A 131 1.92 -1.45 -0.13
CA ALA A 131 2.83 -0.85 0.85
C ALA A 131 2.88 -1.70 2.13
N LEU A 132 4.10 -1.99 2.60
CA LEU A 132 4.33 -2.88 3.75
C LEU A 132 4.57 -2.11 5.06
N MET A 133 4.83 -0.81 4.94
CA MET A 133 5.12 0.09 6.05
C MET A 133 4.48 1.45 5.77
N VAL A 134 4.04 2.10 6.84
CA VAL A 134 3.50 3.47 6.79
C VAL A 134 4.31 4.37 7.72
N GLU A 135 4.44 5.62 7.35
CA GLU A 135 5.09 6.65 8.15
C GLU A 135 4.23 7.89 8.28
N ILE A 136 4.06 8.36 9.51
CA ILE A 136 3.55 9.70 9.81
C ILE A 136 4.77 10.60 9.94
N GLY A 137 5.03 11.45 8.96
CA GLY A 137 6.35 12.05 8.94
C GLY A 137 6.66 13.04 7.85
N ASN A 138 7.94 13.39 7.82
CA ASN A 138 8.58 14.33 6.91
C ASN A 138 7.84 15.69 6.83
N TYR A 139 7.73 16.35 7.98
CA TYR A 139 6.91 17.56 8.15
C TYR A 139 7.48 18.82 7.48
N ASP A 140 8.74 18.80 7.03
CA ASP A 140 9.48 19.99 6.62
C ASP A 140 8.77 20.78 5.51
N SER A 141 8.23 20.07 4.51
CA SER A 141 7.44 20.67 3.41
C SER A 141 6.13 21.34 3.85
N PHE A 142 5.67 21.08 5.07
CA PHE A 142 4.49 21.73 5.65
C PHE A 142 4.86 22.94 6.52
N TYR A 143 6.07 22.99 7.08
CA TYR A 143 6.54 24.16 7.81
C TYR A 143 6.70 25.37 6.89
N GLU A 144 7.12 25.16 5.65
CA GLU A 144 7.13 26.19 4.60
C GLU A 144 5.73 26.79 4.35
N LYS A 145 4.67 26.03 4.64
CA LYS A 145 3.26 26.44 4.52
C LYS A 145 2.70 27.00 5.83
N GLY A 146 3.53 27.17 6.86
CA GLY A 146 3.12 27.63 8.19
C GLY A 146 2.36 26.59 9.02
N ILE A 147 2.34 25.32 8.61
CA ILE A 147 1.62 24.25 9.33
C ILE A 147 2.56 23.62 10.35
N ILE A 148 2.24 23.77 11.63
CA ILE A 148 3.03 23.20 12.73
C ILE A 148 2.46 21.83 13.16
N PHE A 149 3.35 20.93 13.56
CA PHE A 149 3.02 19.62 14.11
C PHE A 149 3.45 19.55 15.57
N THR A 150 2.50 19.80 16.48
CA THR A 150 2.72 19.68 17.92
C THR A 150 2.77 18.20 18.34
N PRO A 151 3.36 17.87 19.51
CA PRO A 151 3.36 16.50 20.03
C PRO A 151 1.96 15.88 20.13
N GLU A 152 0.97 16.66 20.56
CA GLU A 152 -0.42 16.20 20.71
C GLU A 152 -1.04 15.86 19.35
N LYS A 153 -0.77 16.69 18.34
CA LYS A 153 -1.22 16.44 16.97
C LYS A 153 -0.60 15.16 16.44
N ILE A 154 0.71 14.97 16.60
CA ILE A 154 1.42 13.77 16.15
C ILE A 154 0.90 12.52 16.87
N LEU A 155 0.66 12.61 18.18
CA LEU A 155 0.07 11.52 18.96
C LEU A 155 -1.34 11.18 18.46
N GLY A 156 -2.15 12.19 18.13
CA GLY A 156 -3.48 12.01 17.54
C GLY A 156 -3.42 11.26 16.20
N LEU A 157 -2.56 11.71 15.28
CA LEU A 157 -2.33 11.05 13.99
C LEU A 157 -1.84 9.60 14.16
N THR A 158 -0.96 9.38 15.15
CA THR A 158 -0.40 8.06 15.47
C THR A 158 -1.47 7.10 15.96
N LYS A 159 -2.29 7.53 16.92
CA LYS A 159 -3.41 6.73 17.46
C LYS A 159 -4.40 6.38 16.36
N GLU A 160 -4.76 7.36 15.52
CA GLU A 160 -5.71 7.15 14.44
C GLU A 160 -5.16 6.19 13.38
N THR A 161 -3.91 6.38 12.95
CA THR A 161 -3.27 5.46 11.98
C THR A 161 -3.17 4.05 12.54
N ARG A 162 -2.82 3.88 13.83
CA ARG A 162 -2.80 2.55 14.48
C ARG A 162 -4.20 1.93 14.56
N ARG A 163 -5.24 2.72 14.79
CA ARG A 163 -6.64 2.25 14.81
C ARG A 163 -7.07 1.72 13.44
N ILE A 164 -6.72 2.44 12.37
CA ILE A 164 -7.03 2.07 10.99
C ILE A 164 -6.20 0.84 10.54
N LEU A 165 -4.91 0.81 10.87
CA LEU A 165 -3.94 -0.19 10.45
C LEU A 165 -3.30 -0.92 11.64
N PRO A 166 -4.03 -1.80 12.34
CA PRO A 166 -3.57 -2.41 13.58
C PRO A 166 -2.30 -3.25 13.41
N SER A 167 -2.14 -3.92 12.27
CA SER A 167 -1.03 -4.88 12.05
C SER A 167 0.12 -4.35 11.19
N VAL A 168 -0.06 -3.23 10.48
CA VAL A 168 0.96 -2.65 9.60
C VAL A 168 2.09 -2.03 10.43
N VAL A 169 3.32 -2.09 9.92
CA VAL A 169 4.47 -1.39 10.53
C VAL A 169 4.23 0.11 10.40
N LEU A 170 4.26 0.82 11.53
CA LEU A 170 4.07 2.27 11.58
C LEU A 170 5.35 2.89 12.14
N SER A 171 5.86 3.89 11.43
CA SER A 171 6.89 4.79 11.91
C SER A 171 6.34 6.20 12.11
N VAL A 172 6.95 6.96 13.01
CA VAL A 172 6.56 8.34 13.27
C VAL A 172 7.82 9.20 13.28
N THR A 173 7.91 10.18 12.40
CA THR A 173 9.00 11.16 12.45
C THR A 173 8.80 12.03 13.69
N VAL A 174 9.89 12.27 14.42
CA VAL A 174 9.92 13.25 15.50
C VAL A 174 10.37 14.58 14.88
N PRO A 175 9.57 15.65 14.97
CA PRO A 175 9.94 16.95 14.43
C PRO A 175 11.25 17.46 15.03
N HIS A 176 12.09 18.05 14.17
CA HIS A 176 13.29 18.77 14.61
C HIS A 176 12.94 20.02 15.45
N THR A 177 11.71 20.52 15.36
CA THR A 177 11.20 21.67 16.13
C THR A 177 10.91 21.35 17.60
N LEU A 178 10.92 20.08 18.01
CA LEU A 178 10.76 19.70 19.42
C LEU A 178 12.07 19.85 20.19
N SER A 179 12.00 20.20 21.46
CA SER A 179 13.19 20.27 22.32
C SER A 179 13.82 18.88 22.48
N LEU A 180 15.15 18.78 22.63
CA LEU A 180 15.82 17.48 22.84
C LEU A 180 15.21 16.64 23.99
N PRO A 181 14.84 17.22 25.15
CA PRO A 181 14.12 16.47 26.20
C PRO A 181 12.77 15.89 25.73
N ASP A 182 12.01 16.65 24.94
CA ASP A 182 10.72 16.19 24.40
C ASP A 182 10.91 15.17 23.29
N GLN A 183 12.00 15.27 22.52
CA GLN A 183 12.36 14.25 21.53
C GLN A 183 12.67 12.92 22.23
N VAL A 184 13.44 12.91 23.32
CA VAL A 184 13.77 11.67 24.05
C VAL A 184 12.55 11.05 24.73
N THR A 185 11.69 11.87 25.34
CA THR A 185 10.51 11.39 26.09
C THR A 185 9.45 10.77 25.18
N ASN A 186 9.31 11.27 23.95
CA ASN A 186 8.32 10.77 22.97
C ASN A 186 8.87 9.71 22.00
N SER A 187 10.17 9.37 22.07
CA SER A 187 10.82 8.43 21.15
C SER A 187 10.96 7.03 21.75
N ILE A 188 10.10 6.10 21.36
CA ILE A 188 10.39 4.67 21.53
C ILE A 188 11.05 4.18 20.23
N LEU A 189 12.37 3.98 20.29
CA LEU A 189 13.27 3.53 19.22
C LEU A 189 13.54 4.56 18.10
N THR A 190 14.68 5.24 18.20
CA THR A 190 15.23 6.13 17.17
C THR A 190 16.15 5.34 16.24
N ILE A 191 15.88 5.40 14.94
CA ILE A 191 16.68 4.84 13.85
C ILE A 191 17.15 6.00 12.97
N ARG A 192 18.44 6.00 12.64
CA ARG A 192 19.05 7.01 11.78
C ARG A 192 18.69 6.68 10.34
N VAL A 193 17.98 7.58 9.65
CA VAL A 193 17.72 7.45 8.21
C VAL A 193 18.55 8.49 7.49
N HIS A 194 19.28 8.05 6.46
CA HIS A 194 20.08 8.93 5.62
C HIS A 194 19.22 9.39 4.44
N ASN A 195 18.96 10.70 4.37
CA ASN A 195 18.34 11.31 3.21
C ASN A 195 19.45 11.76 2.25
N HIS A 196 19.39 11.37 0.97
CA HIS A 196 20.47 11.66 0.01
C HIS A 196 20.23 12.98 -0.77
N ALA A 197 19.06 13.60 -0.61
CA ALA A 197 18.70 14.83 -1.31
C ALA A 197 19.22 16.10 -0.61
N ASP A 198 19.34 16.09 0.72
CA ASP A 198 19.86 17.20 1.50
C ASP A 198 20.56 16.61 2.72
N ASN A 199 21.67 17.22 3.18
CA ASN A 199 22.47 16.83 4.35
C ASN A 199 21.70 16.99 5.69
N ILE A 200 20.44 16.54 5.76
CA ILE A 200 19.59 16.55 6.94
C ILE A 200 19.54 15.12 7.47
N SER A 201 20.17 14.93 8.63
CA SER A 201 20.05 13.69 9.40
C SER A 201 18.64 13.65 10.02
N THR A 202 17.63 13.19 9.27
CA THR A 202 16.28 13.00 9.79
C THR A 202 16.28 11.83 10.79
N PHE A 203 15.94 12.12 12.05
CA PHE A 203 15.76 11.09 13.06
C PHE A 203 14.41 10.40 12.82
N LEU A 204 14.43 9.15 12.39
CA LEU A 204 13.23 8.33 12.26
C LEU A 204 12.96 7.65 13.61
N CYS A 205 11.85 7.94 14.28
CA CYS A 205 11.43 7.11 15.41
C CYS A 205 10.55 5.98 14.89
N ILE A 206 11.10 4.77 14.78
CA ILE A 206 10.27 3.59 14.52
C ILE A 206 9.66 3.20 15.84
N ILE A 207 8.43 3.62 16.08
CA ILE A 207 7.67 3.20 17.26
C ILE A 207 7.63 1.67 17.27
N LYS A 208 8.48 1.08 18.09
CA LYS A 208 8.56 -0.37 18.29
C LYS A 208 7.30 -0.78 19.03
N ALA A 209 6.24 -1.02 18.24
CA ALA A 209 4.95 -1.54 18.67
C ALA A 209 4.41 -0.89 19.96
N LEU A 210 3.65 0.19 19.82
CA LEU A 210 2.53 0.44 20.74
C LEU A 210 1.53 -0.71 20.55
N ASN A 211 1.85 -1.89 21.11
CA ASN A 211 0.84 -2.81 21.60
C ASN A 211 0.63 -2.45 23.07
N PRO A 212 -0.62 -2.28 23.54
CA PRO A 212 -0.89 -2.33 24.98
C PRO A 212 -0.45 -3.68 25.57
#